data_AF-A0A957BRW9-F1
#
_entry.id   AF-A0A957BRW9-F1
#
_cell.length_a   1.000
_cell.length_b   1.000
_cell.length_c   1.000
_cell.angle_alpha   90.00
_cell.angle_beta   90.00
_cell.angle_gamma   90.00
#
_symmetry.space_group_name_H-M   'P 1'
#
loop_
_entity.id
_entity.type
_entity.pdbx_description
1 polymer ?
#
loop_
_entity_poly.entity_id
_entity_poly.type
_entity_poly.pdbx_seq_one_letter_code
_entity_poly.pdbx_strand_id
1 'polypeptide(L)'
;MPSTTLLRRGDTFIAILAAGLVLLYIWAAGGGFPLDDSWIHQTYARNLAEYGEWAFTPGTPSTASTSPLYTVILAIGYRLGIPFAIWTHGLGIICLIVTGLIGARMAQRLLPDHRNIGIYTGLALVAEWHLLWAAAAGMETMVFSMFTLVLIWLGWRELDASNKQTRAYALRGAIFGVAAGLATLARPEGVLLVGMIGLTLLIVRPGMTWANLIVWGVAAVVAFGIVLAPYLSFNLQLTGGLLPNTAASKH
;
A
#
# COMPACT_ATOMS: atom_id res chain seq x y z
N MET A 1 -25.61 11.97 1.57
CA MET A 1 -24.97 10.65 1.70
C MET A 1 -24.84 10.05 0.30
N PRO A 2 -23.64 9.90 -0.30
CA PRO A 2 -23.52 9.14 -1.53
C PRO A 2 -23.38 7.65 -1.20
N SER A 3 -24.45 6.91 -1.48
CA SER A 3 -24.56 5.48 -1.81
C SER A 3 -23.38 4.58 -1.44
N THR A 4 -23.66 3.65 -0.53
CA THR A 4 -22.99 2.37 -0.34
C THR A 4 -22.77 1.62 -1.66
N THR A 5 -21.50 1.36 -1.99
CA THR A 5 -20.97 0.10 -2.53
C THR A 5 -21.76 -0.63 -3.63
N LEU A 6 -22.14 0.08 -4.69
CA LEU A 6 -22.42 -0.55 -5.99
C LEU A 6 -21.35 -0.11 -6.98
N LEU A 7 -20.64 -1.08 -7.57
CA LEU A 7 -19.71 -0.86 -8.66
C LEU A 7 -20.46 -0.07 -9.75
N ARG A 8 -19.98 1.15 -10.04
CA ARG A 8 -20.54 1.93 -11.14
C ARG A 8 -20.12 1.24 -12.44
N ARG A 9 -20.91 1.38 -13.51
CA ARG A 9 -20.53 0.84 -14.85
C ARG A 9 -19.11 1.27 -15.26
N GLY A 10 -18.69 2.49 -14.88
CA GLY A 10 -17.33 2.98 -15.11
C GLY A 10 -16.24 2.29 -14.27
N ASP A 11 -16.56 1.85 -13.04
CA ASP A 11 -15.60 1.11 -12.19
C ASP A 11 -15.25 -0.24 -12.82
N THR A 12 -16.24 -0.93 -13.40
CA THR A 12 -16.02 -2.18 -14.13
C THR A 12 -15.13 -1.97 -15.35
N PHE A 13 -15.31 -0.87 -16.09
CA PHE A 13 -14.46 -0.57 -17.24
C PHE A 13 -13.00 -0.27 -16.85
N ILE A 14 -12.78 0.49 -15.78
CA ILE A 14 -11.44 0.70 -15.21
C ILE A 14 -10.81 -0.63 -14.82
N ALA A 15 -11.57 -1.51 -14.14
CA ALA A 15 -11.07 -2.80 -13.70
C ALA A 15 -10.68 -3.73 -14.87
N ILE A 16 -11.54 -3.80 -15.89
CA ILE A 16 -11.28 -4.60 -17.10
C ILE A 16 -10.05 -4.07 -17.85
N LEU A 17 -9.95 -2.75 -18.02
CA LEU A 17 -8.81 -2.16 -18.73
C LEU A 17 -7.50 -2.42 -17.98
N ALA A 18 -7.46 -2.20 -16.66
CA ALA A 18 -6.28 -2.46 -15.84
C ALA A 18 -5.82 -3.92 -15.95
N ALA A 19 -6.75 -4.87 -15.77
CA ALA A 19 -6.43 -6.29 -15.89
C ALA A 19 -5.97 -6.65 -17.32
N GLY A 20 -6.67 -6.17 -18.34
CA GLY A 20 -6.35 -6.44 -19.74
C GLY A 20 -4.97 -5.92 -20.15
N LEU A 21 -4.63 -4.68 -19.77
CA LEU A 21 -3.32 -4.09 -20.09
C LEU A 21 -2.18 -4.81 -19.35
N VAL A 22 -2.36 -5.16 -18.08
CA VAL A 22 -1.33 -5.89 -17.31
C VAL A 22 -1.15 -7.30 -17.86
N LEU A 23 -2.24 -8.02 -18.16
CA LEU A 23 -2.17 -9.35 -18.77
C LEU A 23 -1.52 -9.32 -20.16
N LEU A 24 -1.84 -8.29 -20.96
CA LEU A 24 -1.19 -8.09 -22.26
C LEU A 24 0.32 -7.85 -22.10
N TYR A 25 0.72 -7.02 -21.13
CA TYR A 25 2.14 -6.79 -20.84
C TYR A 25 2.85 -8.09 -20.43
N ILE A 26 2.25 -8.84 -19.49
CA ILE A 26 2.81 -10.11 -19.00
C ILE A 26 2.96 -11.11 -20.14
N TRP A 27 1.93 -11.24 -20.99
CA TRP A 27 1.97 -12.11 -22.15
C TRP A 27 3.08 -11.71 -23.13
N ALA A 28 3.19 -10.42 -23.45
CA ALA A 28 4.23 -9.90 -24.34
C ALA A 28 5.65 -10.07 -23.76
N ALA A 29 5.79 -10.07 -22.43
CA ALA A 29 7.05 -10.26 -21.71
C ALA A 29 7.40 -11.74 -21.43
N GLY A 30 6.60 -12.70 -21.91
CA GLY A 30 6.87 -14.13 -21.74
C GLY A 30 6.43 -14.73 -20.39
N GLY A 31 5.62 -14.01 -19.62
CA GLY A 31 4.96 -14.54 -18.40
C GLY A 31 5.79 -14.52 -17.12
N GLY A 32 7.07 -14.16 -17.18
CA GLY A 32 7.96 -14.03 -16.02
C GLY A 32 8.03 -12.60 -15.47
N PHE A 33 8.80 -12.43 -14.39
CA PHE A 33 9.11 -11.10 -13.88
C PHE A 33 10.24 -10.46 -14.68
N PRO A 34 10.11 -9.19 -15.09
CA PRO A 34 11.12 -8.49 -15.88
C PRO A 34 12.36 -8.04 -15.09
N LEU A 35 12.31 -8.11 -13.75
CA LEU A 35 13.37 -7.65 -12.86
C LEU A 35 13.94 -8.81 -12.04
N ASP A 36 15.26 -8.82 -11.85
CA ASP A 36 15.94 -9.78 -10.99
C ASP A 36 15.51 -9.65 -9.52
N ASP A 37 15.27 -8.41 -9.05
CA ASP A 37 14.84 -8.13 -7.68
C ASP A 37 13.50 -8.80 -7.32
N SER A 38 12.62 -9.00 -8.30
CA SER A 38 11.35 -9.69 -8.09
C SER A 38 11.57 -11.14 -7.65
N TRP A 39 12.59 -11.80 -8.21
CA TRP A 39 12.97 -13.16 -7.82
C TRP A 39 13.59 -13.24 -6.43
N ILE A 40 14.25 -12.17 -5.97
CA ILE A 40 14.71 -12.05 -4.58
C ILE A 40 13.49 -12.04 -3.65
N HIS A 41 12.47 -11.24 -3.93
CA HIS A 41 11.22 -11.24 -3.16
C HIS A 41 10.54 -12.61 -3.13
N GLN A 42 10.46 -13.30 -4.28
CA GLN A 42 9.90 -14.66 -4.32
C GLN A 42 10.70 -15.65 -3.46
N THR A 43 12.03 -15.54 -3.45
CA THR A 43 12.88 -16.44 -2.66
C THR A 43 12.66 -16.27 -1.16
N TYR A 44 12.65 -15.03 -0.66
CA TYR A 44 12.32 -14.75 0.73
C TYR A 44 10.90 -15.21 1.08
N ALA A 45 9.93 -14.95 0.21
CA ALA A 45 8.54 -15.34 0.42
C ALA A 45 8.36 -16.86 0.49
N ARG A 46 9.01 -17.60 -0.41
CA ARG A 46 9.00 -19.06 -0.42
C ARG A 46 9.64 -19.63 0.86
N ASN A 47 10.82 -19.16 1.23
CA ASN A 47 11.51 -19.65 2.42
C ASN A 47 10.72 -19.33 3.70
N LEU A 48 10.07 -18.17 3.76
CA LEU A 48 9.18 -17.83 4.87
C LEU A 48 7.97 -18.77 4.93
N ALA A 49 7.40 -19.15 3.79
CA ALA A 49 6.24 -20.03 3.72
C ALA A 49 6.57 -21.51 3.99
N GLU A 50 7.72 -22.00 3.52
CA GLU A 50 8.13 -23.40 3.61
C GLU A 50 8.86 -23.71 4.92
N TYR A 51 9.76 -22.82 5.36
CA TYR A 51 10.66 -23.06 6.48
C TYR A 51 10.38 -22.15 7.69
N GLY A 52 9.53 -21.12 7.54
CA GLY A 52 9.34 -20.10 8.58
C GLY A 52 10.55 -19.17 8.72
N GLU A 53 11.45 -19.18 7.75
CA GLU A 53 12.73 -18.47 7.80
C GLU A 53 12.69 -17.23 6.91
N TRP A 54 13.02 -16.08 7.49
CA TRP A 54 13.25 -14.86 6.74
C TRP A 54 14.69 -14.83 6.21
N ALA A 55 14.94 -15.60 5.16
CA ALA A 55 16.27 -15.84 4.63
C ALA A 55 16.25 -15.94 3.11
N PHE A 56 17.32 -15.48 2.46
CA PHE A 56 17.55 -15.77 1.04
C PHE A 56 18.07 -17.21 0.85
N THR A 57 19.09 -17.57 1.63
CA THR A 57 19.61 -18.95 1.70
C THR A 57 19.11 -19.58 3.01
N PRO A 58 18.36 -20.70 2.96
CA PRO A 58 17.86 -21.38 4.15
C PRO A 58 18.99 -21.67 5.17
N GLY A 59 18.69 -21.52 6.46
CA GLY A 59 19.65 -21.63 7.55
C GLY A 59 20.53 -20.39 7.78
N THR A 60 20.42 -19.36 6.94
CA THR A 60 21.10 -18.07 7.14
C THR A 60 20.10 -16.90 7.17
N PRO A 61 19.44 -16.66 8.32
CA PRO A 61 18.51 -15.55 8.49
C PRO A 61 19.17 -14.21 8.10
N SER A 62 18.46 -13.40 7.32
CA SER A 62 18.96 -12.11 6.87
C SER A 62 17.85 -11.07 6.81
N THR A 63 18.12 -9.90 7.38
CA THR A 63 17.20 -8.75 7.38
C THR A 63 17.31 -7.89 6.11
N ALA A 64 17.88 -8.44 5.03
CA ALA A 64 18.16 -7.69 3.81
C ALA A 64 16.90 -7.42 2.94
N SER A 65 15.74 -7.99 3.29
CA SER A 65 14.48 -7.65 2.63
C SER A 65 14.01 -6.24 3.04
N THR A 66 14.07 -5.31 2.09
CA THR A 66 13.68 -3.90 2.26
C THR A 66 12.18 -3.66 2.20
N SER A 67 11.38 -4.70 1.93
CA SER A 67 9.92 -4.61 1.73
C SER A 67 9.16 -5.68 2.54
N PRO A 68 9.17 -5.65 3.88
CA PRO A 68 8.62 -6.73 4.71
C PRO A 68 7.16 -7.08 4.46
N LEU A 69 6.30 -6.08 4.25
CA LEU A 69 4.90 -6.33 3.94
C LEU A 69 4.76 -7.17 2.68
N TYR A 70 5.53 -6.84 1.65
CA TYR A 70 5.45 -7.54 0.36
C TYR A 70 5.88 -9.00 0.48
N THR A 71 6.97 -9.26 1.20
CA THR A 71 7.43 -10.63 1.50
C THR A 71 6.35 -11.46 2.20
N VAL A 72 5.68 -10.90 3.22
CA VAL A 72 4.59 -11.59 3.92
C VAL A 72 3.41 -11.86 3.00
N ILE A 73 2.99 -10.87 2.19
CA ILE A 73 1.87 -11.05 1.24
C ILE A 73 2.19 -12.16 0.23
N LEU A 74 3.41 -12.20 -0.31
CA LEU A 74 3.81 -13.25 -1.23
C LEU A 74 3.90 -14.62 -0.57
N ALA A 75 4.38 -14.71 0.67
CA ALA A 75 4.46 -15.96 1.43
C ALA A 75 3.08 -16.60 1.64
N ILE A 76 2.02 -15.79 1.78
CA ILE A 76 0.64 -16.29 1.84
C ILE A 76 0.29 -17.05 0.55
N GLY A 77 0.69 -16.55 -0.63
CA GLY A 77 0.46 -17.23 -1.91
C GLY A 77 1.10 -18.61 -1.97
N TYR A 78 2.36 -18.71 -1.53
CA TYR A 78 3.06 -19.99 -1.39
C TYR A 78 2.36 -20.94 -0.41
N ARG A 79 1.94 -20.42 0.76
CA ARG A 79 1.25 -21.22 1.78
C ARG A 79 -0.11 -21.76 1.31
N LEU A 80 -0.78 -21.03 0.42
CA LEU A 80 -2.04 -21.45 -0.21
C LEU A 80 -1.83 -22.35 -1.44
N GLY A 81 -0.58 -22.60 -1.86
CA GLY A 81 -0.27 -23.41 -3.04
C GLY A 81 -0.66 -22.74 -4.36
N ILE A 82 -0.84 -21.42 -4.39
CA ILE A 82 -1.15 -20.67 -5.60
C ILE A 82 0.14 -20.45 -6.39
N PRO A 83 0.15 -20.68 -7.71
CA PRO A 83 1.34 -20.41 -8.52
C PRO A 83 1.84 -18.98 -8.33
N PHE A 84 3.13 -18.82 -8.00
CA PHE A 84 3.71 -17.54 -7.58
C PHE A 84 3.47 -16.41 -8.58
N ALA A 85 3.53 -16.70 -9.89
CA ALA A 85 3.26 -15.73 -10.94
C ALA A 85 1.80 -15.25 -10.91
N ILE A 86 0.84 -16.16 -10.74
CA ILE A 86 -0.59 -15.82 -10.67
C ILE A 86 -0.86 -14.96 -9.44
N TRP A 87 -0.33 -15.34 -8.28
CA TRP A 87 -0.50 -14.59 -7.04
C TRP A 87 0.10 -13.18 -7.14
N THR A 88 1.33 -13.08 -7.64
CA THR A 88 2.09 -11.84 -7.68
C THR A 88 1.51 -10.86 -8.71
N HIS A 89 1.24 -11.31 -9.93
CA HIS A 89 0.61 -10.45 -10.94
C HIS A 89 -0.84 -10.13 -10.58
N GLY A 90 -1.58 -11.08 -10.01
CA GLY A 90 -2.92 -10.83 -9.50
C GLY A 90 -2.95 -9.73 -8.44
N LEU A 91 -2.00 -9.74 -7.51
CA LEU A 91 -1.83 -8.67 -6.52
C LEU A 91 -1.55 -7.32 -7.20
N GLY A 92 -0.64 -7.27 -8.17
CA GLY A 92 -0.35 -6.06 -8.94
C GLY A 92 -1.57 -5.50 -9.66
N ILE A 93 -2.35 -6.37 -10.33
CA ILE A 93 -3.62 -6.02 -10.98
C ILE A 93 -4.60 -5.43 -9.97
N ILE A 94 -4.82 -6.10 -8.83
CA ILE A 94 -5.73 -5.62 -7.79
C ILE A 94 -5.30 -4.24 -7.28
N CYS A 95 -4.01 -4.04 -7.01
CA CYS A 95 -3.48 -2.76 -6.55
C CYS A 95 -3.66 -1.65 -7.60
N LEU A 96 -3.45 -1.94 -8.88
CA LEU A 96 -3.67 -0.99 -9.98
C LEU A 96 -5.15 -0.62 -10.12
N ILE A 97 -6.05 -1.60 -10.04
CA ILE A 97 -7.50 -1.38 -10.04
C ILE A 97 -7.89 -0.46 -8.87
N VAL A 98 -7.48 -0.79 -7.65
CA VAL A 98 -7.78 0.01 -6.46
C VAL A 98 -7.24 1.44 -6.62
N THR A 99 -6.04 1.60 -7.17
CA THR A 99 -5.45 2.92 -7.45
C THR A 99 -6.31 3.73 -8.43
N GLY A 100 -6.70 3.15 -9.55
CA GLY A 100 -7.59 3.79 -10.53
C GLY A 100 -8.96 4.15 -9.94
N LEU A 101 -9.53 3.26 -9.12
CA LEU A 101 -10.82 3.47 -8.46
C LEU A 101 -10.77 4.60 -7.42
N ILE A 102 -9.71 4.68 -6.62
CA ILE A 102 -9.51 5.77 -5.66
C ILE A 102 -9.31 7.09 -6.40
N GLY A 103 -8.47 7.12 -7.43
CA GLY A 103 -8.24 8.31 -8.26
C GLY A 103 -9.52 8.81 -8.92
N ALA A 104 -10.35 7.90 -9.44
CA ALA A 104 -11.67 8.23 -9.98
C ALA A 104 -12.59 8.91 -8.95
N ARG A 105 -12.59 8.42 -7.71
CA ARG A 105 -13.40 8.98 -6.60
C ARG A 105 -12.85 10.34 -6.15
N MET A 106 -11.53 10.49 -6.09
CA MET A 106 -10.87 11.77 -5.78
C MET A 106 -11.18 12.83 -6.83
N ALA A 107 -11.12 12.48 -8.12
CA ALA A 107 -11.44 13.41 -9.21
C ALA A 107 -12.91 13.85 -9.20
N GLN A 108 -13.85 12.93 -8.98
CA GLN A 108 -15.27 13.26 -8.84
C GLN A 108 -15.55 14.18 -7.65
N ARG A 109 -14.77 14.06 -6.58
CA ARG A 109 -14.89 14.94 -5.42
C ARG A 109 -14.32 16.33 -5.71
N LEU A 110 -13.23 16.42 -6.47
CA LEU A 110 -12.59 17.67 -6.84
C LEU A 110 -13.45 18.49 -7.83
N LEU A 111 -14.09 17.81 -8.77
CA LEU A 111 -14.84 18.41 -9.87
C LEU A 111 -16.25 17.78 -9.97
N PRO A 112 -17.15 18.06 -9.00
CA PRO A 112 -18.44 17.39 -8.89
C PRO A 112 -19.38 17.67 -10.08
N ASP A 113 -19.23 18.82 -10.74
CA ASP A 113 -20.05 19.21 -11.90
C ASP A 113 -19.72 18.39 -13.16
N HIS A 114 -18.55 17.74 -13.19
CA HIS A 114 -18.10 16.95 -14.33
C HIS A 114 -18.39 15.45 -14.13
N ARG A 115 -19.59 15.01 -14.50
CA ARG A 115 -20.08 13.63 -14.28
C ARG A 115 -19.12 12.51 -14.69
N ASN A 116 -18.34 12.70 -15.76
CA ASN A 116 -17.44 11.67 -16.31
C ASN A 116 -15.98 11.83 -15.88
N ILE A 117 -15.62 12.84 -15.08
CA ILE A 117 -14.21 13.09 -14.75
C ILE A 117 -13.56 11.90 -14.05
N GLY A 118 -14.30 11.22 -13.17
CA GLY A 118 -13.78 10.06 -12.45
C GLY A 118 -13.42 8.90 -13.37
N ILE A 119 -14.24 8.58 -14.38
CA ILE A 119 -13.89 7.50 -15.30
C ILE A 119 -12.65 7.88 -16.12
N TYR A 120 -12.54 9.13 -16.59
CA TYR A 120 -11.36 9.58 -17.33
C TYR A 120 -10.10 9.55 -16.48
N THR A 121 -10.13 10.04 -15.24
CA THR A 121 -8.98 9.98 -14.33
C THR A 121 -8.62 8.54 -13.98
N GLY A 122 -9.60 7.67 -13.70
CA GLY A 122 -9.35 6.27 -13.41
C GLY A 122 -8.71 5.54 -14.58
N LEU A 123 -9.21 5.78 -15.81
CA LEU A 123 -8.63 5.22 -17.04
C LEU A 123 -7.22 5.75 -17.31
N ALA A 124 -7.00 7.05 -17.12
CA ALA A 124 -5.68 7.65 -17.27
C ALA A 124 -4.67 7.05 -16.29
N LEU A 125 -5.06 6.83 -15.02
CA LEU A 125 -4.18 6.20 -14.04
C LEU A 125 -3.83 4.74 -14.38
N VAL A 126 -4.80 3.93 -14.82
CA VAL A 126 -4.52 2.52 -15.15
C VAL A 126 -3.82 2.34 -16.50
N ALA A 127 -3.93 3.34 -17.39
CA ALA A 127 -3.20 3.39 -18.66
C ALA A 127 -1.83 4.08 -18.55
N GLU A 128 -1.52 4.72 -17.41
CA GLU A 128 -0.23 5.34 -17.16
C GLU A 128 0.86 4.27 -17.12
N TRP A 129 1.81 4.34 -18.05
CA TRP A 129 2.72 3.24 -18.33
C TRP A 129 3.61 2.87 -17.14
N HIS A 130 3.97 3.85 -16.29
CA HIS A 130 4.74 3.59 -15.07
C HIS A 130 3.98 2.73 -14.06
N LEU A 131 2.68 3.00 -13.87
CA LEU A 131 1.82 2.22 -12.95
C LEU A 131 1.51 0.84 -13.53
N LEU A 132 1.32 0.77 -14.85
CA LEU A 132 1.15 -0.50 -15.55
C LEU A 132 2.38 -1.40 -15.40
N TRP A 133 3.56 -0.84 -15.64
CA TRP A 133 4.82 -1.55 -15.47
C TRP A 133 5.02 -1.97 -14.01
N ALA A 134 4.77 -1.08 -13.04
CA ALA A 134 4.87 -1.41 -11.62
C ALA A 134 3.92 -2.56 -11.23
N ALA A 135 2.71 -2.62 -11.80
CA ALA A 135 1.75 -3.70 -11.56
C ALA A 135 2.21 -5.04 -12.16
N ALA A 136 2.88 -5.00 -13.31
CA ALA A 136 3.39 -6.21 -13.97
C ALA A 136 4.76 -6.66 -13.45
N ALA A 137 5.57 -5.77 -12.87
CA ALA A 137 6.96 -6.02 -12.54
C ALA A 137 7.18 -7.12 -11.49
N GLY A 138 6.20 -7.38 -10.62
CA GLY A 138 6.37 -8.32 -9.50
C GLY A 138 7.17 -7.74 -8.35
N MET A 139 7.07 -6.42 -8.16
CA MET A 139 7.71 -5.66 -7.10
C MET A 139 6.67 -5.05 -6.14
N GLU A 140 7.11 -4.65 -4.96
CA GLU A 140 6.30 -3.94 -3.96
C GLU A 140 5.82 -2.56 -4.44
N THR A 141 6.41 -2.04 -5.52
CA THR A 141 6.19 -0.67 -6.02
C THR A 141 4.71 -0.38 -6.23
N MET A 142 3.94 -1.25 -6.87
CA MET A 142 2.51 -1.02 -7.09
C MET A 142 1.69 -1.06 -5.80
N VAL A 143 2.06 -1.95 -4.85
CA VAL A 143 1.44 -1.99 -3.51
C VAL A 143 1.70 -0.69 -2.78
N PHE A 144 2.93 -0.18 -2.84
CA PHE A 144 3.31 1.09 -2.25
C PHE A 144 2.61 2.30 -2.90
N SER A 145 2.50 2.33 -4.23
CA SER A 145 1.77 3.38 -4.96
C SER A 145 0.29 3.40 -4.59
N MET A 146 -0.34 2.23 -4.45
CA MET A 146 -1.72 2.12 -3.98
C MET A 146 -1.85 2.69 -2.56
N PHE A 147 -1.00 2.29 -1.62
CA PHE A 147 -1.04 2.80 -0.24
C PHE A 147 -0.76 4.31 -0.16
N THR A 148 0.14 4.83 -1.00
CA THR A 148 0.39 6.28 -1.13
C THR A 148 -0.91 7.01 -1.46
N LEU A 149 -1.66 6.54 -2.46
CA LEU A 149 -2.93 7.16 -2.83
C LEU A 149 -4.00 6.98 -1.74
N VAL A 150 -4.04 5.83 -1.06
CA VAL A 150 -4.91 5.59 0.10
C VAL A 150 -4.62 6.60 1.21
N LEU A 151 -3.35 6.85 1.53
CA LEU A 151 -2.95 7.81 2.58
C LEU A 151 -3.38 9.23 2.24
N ILE A 152 -3.15 9.67 1.00
CA ILE A 152 -3.61 10.98 0.52
C ILE A 152 -5.13 11.08 0.63
N TRP A 153 -5.86 10.05 0.21
CA TRP A 153 -7.32 10.01 0.30
C TRP A 153 -7.81 10.06 1.76
N LEU A 154 -7.18 9.31 2.66
CA LEU A 154 -7.51 9.31 4.09
C LEU A 154 -7.23 10.66 4.76
N GLY A 155 -6.11 11.31 4.42
CA GLY A 155 -5.81 12.66 4.89
C GLY A 155 -6.83 13.68 4.38
N TRP A 156 -7.17 13.63 3.09
CA TRP A 156 -8.18 14.51 2.50
C TRP A 156 -9.59 14.26 3.06
N ARG A 157 -9.93 13.02 3.44
CA ARG A 157 -11.21 12.71 4.09
C ARG A 157 -11.44 13.53 5.36
N GLU A 158 -10.39 13.91 6.09
CA GLU A 158 -10.53 14.72 7.30
C GLU A 158 -11.03 16.16 7.01
N LEU A 159 -10.87 16.67 5.78
CA LEU A 159 -11.43 17.97 5.40
C LEU A 159 -12.98 17.97 5.36
N ASP A 160 -13.60 16.83 5.04
CA ASP A 160 -15.05 16.71 4.85
C ASP A 160 -15.71 15.89 5.98
N ALA A 161 -14.99 15.69 7.07
CA ALA A 161 -15.42 14.90 8.21
C ALA A 161 -16.72 15.46 8.85
N SER A 162 -17.86 14.86 8.52
CA SER A 162 -19.16 15.28 9.07
C SER A 162 -19.38 14.81 10.52
N ASN A 163 -18.94 13.60 10.85
CA ASN A 163 -19.01 13.09 12.21
C ASN A 163 -17.88 13.68 13.07
N LYS A 164 -18.27 14.56 14.01
CA LYS A 164 -17.37 15.28 14.93
C LYS A 164 -17.25 14.61 16.30
N GLN A 165 -17.77 13.40 16.49
CA GLN A 165 -17.58 12.64 17.74
C GLN A 165 -16.11 12.26 17.93
N THR A 166 -15.61 12.37 19.16
CA THR A 166 -14.21 12.03 19.51
C THR A 166 -13.85 10.58 19.14
N ARG A 167 -14.77 9.63 19.32
CA ARG A 167 -14.57 8.23 18.91
C ARG A 167 -14.37 8.09 17.40
N ALA A 168 -15.04 8.91 16.60
CA ALA A 168 -14.88 8.89 15.15
C ALA A 168 -13.49 9.39 14.74
N TYR A 169 -12.95 10.42 15.41
CA TYR A 169 -11.57 10.86 15.20
C TYR A 169 -10.55 9.77 15.57
N ALA A 170 -10.75 9.08 16.69
CA ALA A 170 -9.88 7.97 17.09
C ALA A 170 -9.88 6.85 16.02
N LEU A 171 -11.05 6.42 15.56
CA LEU A 171 -11.15 5.38 14.53
C LEU A 171 -10.52 5.83 13.20
N ARG A 172 -10.77 7.07 12.78
CA ARG A 172 -10.19 7.63 11.55
C ARG A 172 -8.66 7.71 11.62
N GLY A 173 -8.13 8.15 12.77
CA GLY A 173 -6.71 8.16 13.07
C GLY A 173 -6.12 6.75 13.06
N ALA A 174 -6.77 5.79 13.70
CA ALA A 174 -6.33 4.39 13.69
C ALA A 174 -6.27 3.80 12.28
N ILE A 175 -7.31 4.02 11.44
CA ILE A 175 -7.32 3.56 10.04
C ILE A 175 -6.15 4.18 9.25
N PHE A 176 -5.90 5.48 9.45
CA PHE A 176 -4.75 6.15 8.85
C PHE A 176 -3.43 5.55 9.35
N GLY A 177 -3.28 5.30 10.65
CA GLY A 177 -2.12 4.68 11.26
C GLY A 177 -1.83 3.27 10.74
N VAL A 178 -2.86 2.44 10.55
CA VAL A 178 -2.71 1.11 9.94
C VAL A 178 -2.21 1.22 8.51
N ALA A 179 -2.87 2.06 7.68
CA ALA A 179 -2.45 2.27 6.29
C ALA A 179 -1.02 2.83 6.20
N ALA A 180 -0.65 3.73 7.13
CA ALA A 180 0.68 4.31 7.24
C ALA A 180 1.72 3.25 7.59
N GLY A 181 1.42 2.36 8.54
CA GLY A 181 2.31 1.27 8.92
C GLY A 181 2.53 0.30 7.78
N LEU A 182 1.45 -0.05 7.06
CA LEU A 182 1.53 -0.92 5.88
C LEU A 182 2.32 -0.26 4.74
N ALA A 183 2.14 1.03 4.50
CA ALA A 183 2.92 1.77 3.51
C ALA A 183 4.42 1.77 3.86
N THR A 184 4.76 2.02 5.12
CA THR A 184 6.16 2.00 5.61
C THR A 184 6.78 0.61 5.57
N LEU A 185 6.01 -0.44 5.84
CA LEU A 185 6.46 -1.83 5.70
C LEU A 185 6.53 -2.29 4.24
N ALA A 186 5.80 -1.66 3.32
CA ALA A 186 6.02 -1.87 1.89
C ALA A 186 7.33 -1.19 1.48
N ARG A 187 7.52 0.08 1.86
CA ARG A 187 8.74 0.85 1.60
C ARG A 187 8.98 1.89 2.70
N PRO A 188 10.20 1.99 3.26
CA PRO A 188 10.48 2.88 4.39
C PRO A 188 10.24 4.36 4.08
N GLU A 189 10.37 4.77 2.82
CA GLU A 189 10.11 6.14 2.35
C GLU A 189 8.66 6.58 2.58
N GLY A 190 7.72 5.65 2.78
CA GLY A 190 6.33 5.94 3.13
C GLY A 190 6.17 6.78 4.38
N VAL A 191 7.12 6.71 5.32
CA VAL A 191 7.10 7.52 6.55
C VAL A 191 7.15 9.03 6.26
N LEU A 192 7.78 9.44 5.16
CA LEU A 192 7.87 10.85 4.76
C LEU A 192 6.48 11.41 4.42
N LEU A 193 5.69 10.65 3.64
CA LEU A 193 4.33 11.03 3.29
C LEU A 193 3.43 11.10 4.53
N VAL A 194 3.58 10.15 5.45
CA VAL A 194 2.85 10.13 6.72
C VAL A 194 3.14 11.40 7.53
N GLY A 195 4.43 11.79 7.63
CA GLY A 195 4.85 13.02 8.27
C GLY A 195 4.28 14.28 7.61
N MET A 196 4.28 14.35 6.28
CA MET A 196 3.71 15.47 5.53
C MET A 196 2.20 15.62 5.76
N ILE A 197 1.45 14.52 5.74
CA ILE A 197 0.00 14.54 6.00
C ILE A 197 -0.27 14.95 7.45
N GLY A 198 0.47 14.39 8.41
CA GLY A 198 0.37 14.76 9.82
C GLY A 198 0.63 16.26 10.06
N LEU A 199 1.70 16.79 9.46
CA LEU A 199 2.04 18.23 9.52
C LEU A 199 0.94 19.08 8.89
N THR A 200 0.41 18.67 7.73
CA THR A 200 -0.69 19.37 7.07
C THR A 200 -1.93 19.44 7.95
N LEU A 201 -2.31 18.33 8.61
CA LEU A 201 -3.44 18.31 9.54
C LEU A 201 -3.19 19.14 10.80
N LEU A 202 -1.94 19.20 11.29
CA LEU A 202 -1.55 20.07 12.41
C LEU A 202 -1.65 21.56 12.08
N ILE A 203 -1.39 21.95 10.83
CA ILE A 203 -1.46 23.34 10.36
C ILE A 203 -2.90 23.73 10.03
N VAL A 204 -3.58 22.95 9.18
CA VAL A 204 -4.91 23.27 8.64
C VAL A 204 -6.02 23.04 9.66
N ARG A 205 -5.90 21.99 10.49
CA ARG A 205 -6.85 21.61 11.55
C ARG A 205 -8.32 21.68 11.08
N PRO A 206 -8.72 20.93 10.04
CA PRO A 206 -10.02 21.09 9.38
C PRO A 206 -11.20 20.89 10.34
N GLY A 207 -11.67 21.98 10.95
CA GLY A 207 -12.73 21.96 11.96
C GLY A 207 -12.42 21.15 13.23
N MET A 208 -11.15 20.80 13.47
CA MET A 208 -10.72 20.00 14.61
C MET A 208 -10.33 20.89 15.79
N THR A 209 -10.85 20.60 16.98
CA THR A 209 -10.27 21.14 18.22
C THR A 209 -8.92 20.47 18.49
N TRP A 210 -8.06 21.13 19.28
CA TRP A 210 -6.78 20.56 19.71
C TRP A 210 -6.92 19.17 20.35
N ALA A 211 -7.93 18.99 21.20
CA ALA A 211 -8.21 17.70 21.82
C ALA A 211 -8.51 16.59 20.79
N ASN A 212 -9.34 16.89 19.78
CA ASN A 212 -9.68 15.90 18.75
C ASN A 212 -8.50 15.62 17.80
N LEU A 213 -7.66 16.62 17.53
CA LEU A 213 -6.42 16.43 16.78
C LEU A 213 -5.45 15.52 17.52
N ILE A 214 -5.29 15.73 18.83
CA ILE A 214 -4.45 14.87 19.68
C ILE A 214 -5.00 13.44 19.69
N VAL A 215 -6.31 13.25 19.86
CA VAL A 215 -6.93 11.91 19.83
C VAL A 215 -6.71 11.23 18.48
N TRP A 216 -6.89 11.94 17.37
CA TRP A 216 -6.62 11.42 16.03
C TRP A 216 -5.15 11.02 15.87
N GLY A 217 -4.23 11.90 16.28
CA GLY A 217 -2.79 11.69 16.17
C GLY A 217 -2.29 10.54 17.03
N VAL A 218 -2.74 10.47 18.29
CA VAL A 218 -2.41 9.36 19.20
C VAL A 218 -2.92 8.03 18.64
N ALA A 219 -4.17 7.98 18.17
CA ALA A 219 -4.72 6.77 17.58
C ALA A 219 -3.95 6.35 16.32
N ALA A 220 -3.53 7.30 15.48
CA ALA A 220 -2.69 7.04 14.32
C ALA A 220 -1.32 6.48 14.71
N VAL A 221 -0.63 7.11 15.67
CA VAL A 221 0.70 6.67 16.13
C VAL A 221 0.63 5.29 16.79
N VAL A 222 -0.38 5.04 17.63
CA VAL A 222 -0.56 3.74 18.28
C VAL A 222 -0.82 2.65 17.24
N ALA A 223 -1.74 2.88 16.29
CA ALA A 223 -2.04 1.90 15.25
C ALA A 223 -0.84 1.67 14.31
N PHE A 224 -0.10 2.72 13.96
CA PHE A 224 1.14 2.65 13.19
C PHE A 224 2.19 1.80 13.92
N GLY A 225 2.40 2.07 15.22
CA GLY A 225 3.33 1.32 16.06
C GLY A 225 2.95 -0.17 16.18
N ILE A 226 1.66 -0.48 16.33
CA ILE A 226 1.17 -1.87 16.37
C ILE A 226 1.48 -2.61 15.06
N VAL A 227 1.30 -1.96 13.91
CA VAL A 227 1.60 -2.57 12.60
C VAL A 227 3.10 -2.81 12.41
N LEU A 228 3.95 -1.87 12.84
CA LEU A 228 5.40 -2.00 12.72
C LEU A 228 6.02 -2.94 13.76
N ALA A 229 5.40 -3.10 14.94
CA ALA A 229 5.97 -3.82 16.07
C ALA A 229 6.49 -5.22 15.72
N PRO A 230 5.75 -6.09 14.98
CA PRO A 230 6.27 -7.41 14.63
C PRO A 230 7.59 -7.37 13.87
N TYR A 231 7.73 -6.43 12.92
CA TYR A 231 8.95 -6.27 12.13
C TYR A 231 10.10 -5.69 12.95
N LEU A 232 9.83 -4.70 13.80
CA LEU A 232 10.85 -4.13 14.68
C LEU A 232 11.35 -5.14 15.71
N SER A 233 10.44 -5.95 16.28
CA SER A 233 10.80 -7.04 17.18
C SER A 233 11.63 -8.12 16.47
N PHE A 234 11.29 -8.43 15.22
CA PHE A 234 12.04 -9.36 14.39
C PHE A 234 13.46 -8.86 14.11
N ASN A 235 13.62 -7.60 13.74
CA ASN A 235 14.94 -6.98 13.54
C ASN A 235 15.76 -6.99 14.84
N LEU A 236 15.17 -6.59 15.97
CA LEU A 236 15.85 -6.58 17.27
C LEU A 236 16.41 -7.96 17.66
N GLN A 237 15.65 -9.03 17.40
CA GLN A 237 16.07 -10.40 17.71
C GLN A 237 17.20 -10.88 16.79
N LEU A 238 17.26 -10.41 15.55
CA LEU A 238 18.22 -10.87 14.55
C LEU A 238 19.50 -10.04 14.47
N THR A 239 19.41 -8.72 14.63
CA THR A 239 20.53 -7.80 14.44
C THR A 239 21.00 -7.15 15.74
N GLY A 240 20.22 -7.27 16.83
CA GLY A 240 20.45 -6.52 18.07
C GLY A 240 20.08 -5.03 17.96
N GLY A 241 19.57 -4.56 16.82
CA GLY A 241 19.19 -3.18 16.56
C GLY A 241 17.77 -3.03 16.00
N LEU A 242 17.21 -1.83 16.09
CA LEU A 242 15.85 -1.53 15.58
C LEU A 242 15.76 -1.47 14.05
N LEU A 243 16.89 -1.21 13.37
CA LEU A 243 16.99 -1.09 11.92
C LEU A 243 17.66 -2.32 11.31
N PRO A 244 17.31 -2.69 10.06
CA PRO A 244 17.98 -3.78 9.35
C PRO A 244 19.46 -3.47 9.10
N ASN A 245 20.31 -4.51 9.05
CA ASN A 245 21.77 -4.38 8.90
C ASN A 245 22.20 -3.64 7.63
N THR A 246 21.36 -3.60 6.60
CA THR A 246 21.59 -2.85 5.35
C THR A 246 21.54 -1.33 5.51
N ALA A 247 20.84 -0.82 6.53
CA ALA A 247 20.86 0.60 6.90
C ALA A 247 22.05 0.91 7.82
N ALA A 248 22.45 -0.05 8.67
CA ALA A 248 23.58 0.09 9.58
C ALA A 248 24.94 0.02 8.86
N SER A 249 25.06 -0.70 7.74
CA SER A 249 26.32 -0.84 6.99
C SER A 249 26.67 0.34 6.08
N LYS A 250 25.89 1.42 6.10
CA LYS A 250 26.12 2.65 5.31
C LYS A 250 26.64 3.82 6.17
N HIS A 251 27.03 3.57 7.41
CA HIS A 251 27.60 4.54 8.33
C HIS A 251 28.90 4.03 8.95
#